data_AF-A0A7W1C6X9-F1
#
_entry.id   AF-A0A7W1C6X9-F1
#
_cell.length_a   1.000
_cell.length_b   1.000
_cell.length_c   1.000
_cell.angle_alpha   90.00
_cell.angle_beta   90.00
_cell.angle_gamma   90.00
#
_symmetry.space_group_name_H-M   'P 1'
#
loop_
_entity.id
_entity.type
_entity.pdbx_description
1 polymer ?
#
loop_
_entity_poly.entity_id
_entity_poly.type
_entity_poly.pdbx_seq_one_letter_code
_entity_poly.pdbx_strand_id
1 'polypeptide(L)'
;PQYSPMPVAEQIAVIYAVTKGYLDDVPVEDVRAFENDFLEFLRSSRPEALGKIREQKELNEEVEKALVDAIEAFRKGFGPAGEAEVVTEEEVETASAQAGKPAKE
;
A
#
# COMPACT_ATOMS: atom_id res chain seq x y z
N PRO A 1 20.52 3.57 7.70
CA PRO A 1 21.50 3.25 8.76
C PRO A 1 22.42 2.13 8.27
N GLN A 2 23.73 2.31 8.40
CA GLN A 2 24.70 1.25 8.08
C GLN A 2 24.59 0.18 9.18
N TYR A 3 24.48 -1.11 8.81
CA TYR A 3 24.26 -2.28 9.69
C TYR A 3 22.81 -2.62 10.13
N SER A 4 21.80 -2.39 9.30
CA SER A 4 20.52 -3.09 9.44
C SER A 4 20.36 -4.15 8.35
N PRO A 5 20.83 -5.39 8.55
CA PRO A 5 20.53 -6.46 7.60
C PRO A 5 19.01 -6.61 7.51
N MET A 6 18.47 -6.48 6.30
CA MET A 6 17.05 -6.71 6.05
C MET A 6 16.73 -8.20 6.35
N PRO A 7 15.73 -8.51 7.19
CA PRO A 7 15.27 -9.88 7.39
C PRO A 7 14.94 -10.56 6.05
N VAL A 8 15.25 -11.86 5.92
CA VAL A 8 15.01 -12.62 4.67
C VAL A 8 13.53 -12.57 4.26
N ALA A 9 12.60 -12.64 5.21
CA ALA A 9 11.17 -12.54 4.92
C ALA A 9 10.77 -11.20 4.28
N GLU A 10 11.43 -10.11 4.68
CA GLU A 10 11.20 -8.78 4.10
C GLU A 10 11.79 -8.71 2.68
N GLN A 11 12.99 -9.28 2.47
CA GLN A 11 13.58 -9.40 1.13
C GLN A 11 12.67 -10.21 0.19
N ILE A 12 12.12 -11.32 0.68
CA ILE A 12 11.17 -12.16 -0.09
C ILE A 12 9.92 -11.35 -0.47
N ALA A 13 9.35 -10.58 0.47
CA ALA A 13 8.17 -9.77 0.19
C ALA A 13 8.42 -8.72 -0.90
N VAL A 14 9.56 -8.02 -0.85
CA VAL A 14 9.93 -7.02 -1.88
C VAL A 14 10.16 -7.68 -3.23
N ILE A 15 10.92 -8.78 -3.28
CA ILE A 15 11.18 -9.51 -4.53
C ILE A 15 9.87 -10.08 -5.11
N TYR A 16 8.97 -10.58 -4.28
CA TYR A 16 7.65 -11.05 -4.70
C TYR A 16 6.86 -9.91 -5.35
N ALA A 17 6.81 -8.74 -4.73
CA ALA A 17 6.11 -7.57 -5.27
C ALA A 17 6.65 -7.17 -6.66
N VAL A 18 7.98 -7.12 -6.82
CA VAL A 18 8.64 -6.80 -8.10
C VAL A 18 8.34 -7.87 -9.16
N THR A 19 8.52 -9.15 -8.82
CA THR A 19 8.39 -10.26 -9.79
C THR A 19 6.96 -10.47 -10.27
N LYS A 20 5.96 -10.03 -9.49
CA LYS A 20 4.54 -10.09 -9.86
C LYS A 20 4.03 -8.79 -10.50
N GLY A 21 4.89 -7.79 -10.72
CA GLY A 21 4.53 -6.54 -11.42
C GLY A 21 3.80 -5.50 -10.57
N TYR A 22 3.81 -5.61 -9.24
CA TYR A 22 3.13 -4.65 -8.37
C TYR A 22 3.80 -3.28 -8.28
N LEU A 23 4.98 -3.12 -8.89
CA LEU A 23 5.73 -1.86 -8.97
C LEU A 23 5.76 -1.30 -10.40
N ASP A 24 5.06 -1.91 -11.36
CA ASP A 24 5.17 -1.53 -12.79
C ASP A 24 4.66 -0.11 -13.08
N ASP A 25 3.73 0.39 -12.27
CA ASP A 25 3.14 1.73 -12.33
C ASP A 25 3.75 2.70 -11.29
N VAL A 26 4.76 2.27 -10.54
CA VAL A 26 5.50 3.15 -9.62
C VAL A 26 6.63 3.85 -10.39
N PRO A 27 6.69 5.20 -10.41
CA PRO A 27 7.78 5.93 -11.02
C PRO A 27 9.14 5.48 -10.45
N VAL A 28 10.17 5.43 -11.30
CA VAL A 28 11.51 4.95 -10.91
C VAL A 28 12.09 5.74 -9.72
N GLU A 29 11.79 7.03 -9.65
CA GLU A 29 12.20 7.90 -8.53
C GLU A 29 11.52 7.54 -7.20
N ASP A 30 10.32 6.96 -7.26
CA ASP A 30 9.50 6.59 -6.10
C ASP A 30 9.68 5.15 -5.65
N VAL A 31 10.36 4.30 -6.43
CA VAL A 31 10.58 2.88 -6.09
C VAL A 31 11.21 2.72 -4.70
N ARG A 32 12.12 3.62 -4.32
CA ARG A 32 12.74 3.61 -2.99
C ARG A 32 11.78 4.00 -1.88
N ALA A 33 10.88 4.95 -2.14
CA ALA A 33 9.84 5.32 -1.18
C ALA A 33 8.86 4.16 -0.99
N PHE A 34 8.39 3.57 -2.09
CA PHE A 34 7.54 2.37 -2.08
C PHE A 34 8.17 1.24 -1.26
N GLU A 35 9.43 0.89 -1.51
CA GLU A 35 10.12 -0.18 -0.80
C GLU A 35 10.14 0.07 0.72
N ASN A 36 10.50 1.29 1.13
CA ASN A 36 10.57 1.63 2.56
C ASN A 36 9.19 1.62 3.23
N ASP A 37 8.21 2.25 2.60
CA ASP A 37 6.85 2.37 3.14
C ASP A 37 6.14 1.02 3.18
N PHE A 38 6.34 0.19 2.14
CA PHE A 38 5.81 -1.17 2.10
C PHE A 38 6.41 -2.02 3.22
N LEU A 39 7.72 -1.94 3.45
CA LEU A 39 8.38 -2.66 4.53
C LEU A 39 7.90 -2.18 5.91
N GLU A 40 7.70 -0.87 6.09
CA GLU A 40 7.13 -0.33 7.33
C GLU A 40 5.68 -0.80 7.55
N PHE A 41 4.87 -0.82 6.50
CA PHE A 41 3.51 -1.34 6.53
C PHE A 41 3.48 -2.84 6.89
N LEU A 42 4.37 -3.65 6.29
CA LEU A 42 4.47 -5.07 6.64
C LEU A 42 4.86 -5.29 8.10
N ARG A 43 5.78 -4.48 8.64
CA ARG A 43 6.19 -4.60 10.05
C ARG A 43 5.12 -4.17 11.03
N SER A 44 4.37 -3.11 10.71
CA SER A 44 3.41 -2.49 11.61
C SER A 44 2.01 -3.09 11.50
N SER A 45 1.55 -3.33 10.28
CA SER A 45 0.15 -3.60 9.96
C SER A 45 -0.10 -5.02 9.47
N ARG A 46 0.92 -5.66 8.88
CA ARG A 46 0.85 -7.05 8.37
C ARG A 46 1.99 -7.96 8.88
N PRO A 47 2.36 -7.94 10.18
CA PRO A 47 3.47 -8.75 10.68
C PRO A 47 3.23 -10.25 10.50
N GLU A 48 1.97 -10.68 10.41
CA GLU A 48 1.56 -12.06 10.14
C GLU A 48 2.06 -12.56 8.78
N ALA A 49 2.08 -11.72 7.74
CA ALA A 49 2.59 -12.11 6.43
C ALA A 49 4.09 -12.45 6.50
N LEU A 50 4.87 -11.61 7.20
CA LEU A 50 6.29 -11.87 7.45
C LEU A 50 6.49 -13.11 8.34
N GLY A 51 5.59 -13.36 9.30
CA GLY A 51 5.60 -14.56 10.14
C GLY A 51 5.46 -15.84 9.32
N LYS A 52 4.45 -15.90 8.44
CA LYS A 52 4.20 -17.07 7.58
C LYS A 52 5.39 -17.40 6.69
N ILE A 53 6.05 -16.40 6.10
CA ILE A 53 7.24 -16.62 5.27
C ILE A 53 8.38 -17.26 6.08
N ARG A 54 8.58 -16.82 7.34
CA ARG A 54 9.63 -17.36 8.22
C ARG A 54 9.35 -18.80 8.64
N GLU A 55 8.09 -19.12 8.89
CA GLU A 55 7.66 -20.44 9.38
C GLU A 55 7.64 -21.48 8.27
N GLN A 56 6.99 -21.16 7.15
CA GLN A 56 6.80 -22.10 6.05
C GLN A 56 8.09 -22.33 5.26
N LYS A 57 8.95 -21.30 5.16
CA LYS A 57 10.20 -21.33 4.37
C LYS A 57 10.00 -21.67 2.88
N GLU A 58 8.75 -21.61 2.42
CA GLU A 58 8.32 -21.79 1.04
C GLU A 58 7.23 -20.76 0.71
N LEU A 59 7.10 -20.41 -0.57
CA LEU A 59 5.99 -19.61 -1.08
C LEU A 59 4.86 -20.55 -1.50
N ASN A 60 4.16 -21.13 -0.52
CA ASN A 60 2.95 -21.90 -0.78
C ASN A 60 1.73 -20.98 -0.94
N GLU A 61 0.58 -21.55 -1.32
CA GLU A 61 -0.64 -20.77 -1.59
C GLU A 61 -1.07 -19.88 -0.42
N GLU A 62 -0.86 -20.33 0.82
CA GLU A 62 -1.22 -19.56 2.00
C GLU A 62 -0.32 -18.33 2.18
N VAL A 63 0.99 -18.49 1.96
CA VAL A 63 1.97 -17.41 2.02
C VAL A 63 1.76 -16.43 0.87
N GLU A 64 1.55 -16.94 -0.35
CA GLU A 64 1.26 -16.09 -1.51
C GLU A 64 0.00 -15.26 -1.28
N LYS A 65 -1.08 -15.87 -0.80
CA LYS A 65 -2.31 -15.14 -0.49
C LYS A 65 -2.08 -14.04 0.55
N ALA A 66 -1.36 -14.34 1.63
CA ALA A 66 -1.07 -13.34 2.65
C ALA A 66 -0.21 -12.17 2.13
N LEU A 67 0.73 -12.45 1.22
CA LEU A 67 1.54 -11.44 0.56
C LEU A 67 0.70 -10.57 -0.39
N VAL A 68 -0.14 -11.18 -1.23
CA VAL A 68 -1.03 -10.47 -2.15
C VAL A 68 -1.99 -9.57 -1.36
N ASP A 69 -2.66 -10.10 -0.34
CA ASP A 69 -3.59 -9.34 0.50
C ASP A 69 -2.87 -8.14 1.18
N ALA A 70 -1.62 -8.33 1.62
CA ALA A 70 -0.82 -7.26 2.21
C ALA A 70 -0.40 -6.20 1.19
N ILE A 71 0.05 -6.61 0.01
CA ILE A 71 0.44 -5.70 -1.08
C ILE A 71 -0.78 -4.88 -1.52
N GLU A 72 -1.91 -5.52 -1.81
CA GLU A 72 -3.13 -4.82 -2.23
C GLU A 72 -3.65 -3.85 -1.16
N ALA A 73 -3.58 -4.24 0.12
CA ALA A 73 -3.96 -3.35 1.21
C ALA A 73 -3.04 -2.11 1.29
N PHE A 74 -1.73 -2.30 1.13
CA PHE A 74 -0.77 -1.19 1.07
C PHE A 74 -1.02 -0.29 -0.15
N ARG A 75 -1.22 -0.89 -1.32
CA ARG A 75 -1.44 -0.21 -2.60
C ARG A 75 -2.67 0.71 -2.60
N LYS A 76 -3.68 0.42 -1.80
CA LYS A 76 -4.85 1.31 -1.62
C LYS A 76 -4.52 2.62 -0.91
N GLY A 77 -3.45 2.65 -0.11
CA GLY A 77 -2.99 3.83 0.61
C GLY A 77 -1.74 4.48 0.03
N PHE A 78 -1.04 3.79 -0.87
CA PHE A 78 0.17 4.31 -1.52
C PHE A 78 -0.18 5.08 -2.79
N GLY A 79 -0.01 6.40 -2.75
CA GLY A 79 0.05 7.24 -3.95
C GLY A 79 1.52 7.47 -4.35
N PRO A 80 1.88 7.41 -5.64
CA PRO A 80 3.22 7.79 -6.08
C PRO A 80 3.52 9.20 -5.60
N ALA A 81 4.72 9.44 -5.09
CA ALA A 81 5.14 10.74 -4.56
C ALA A 81 5.47 11.69 -5.73
N GLY A 82 4.46 11.95 -6.56
CA GLY A 82 4.61 12.72 -7.79
C GLY A 82 3.31 13.11 -8.47
N GLU A 83 2.13 12.76 -7.94
CA GLU A 83 0.85 13.22 -8.48
C GLU A 83 0.02 13.86 -7.37
N ALA A 84 -0.01 15.19 -7.41
CA ALA A 84 -1.07 15.99 -6.83
C ALA A 84 -2.43 15.52 -7.38
N GLU A 85 -3.43 15.43 -6.51
CA GLU A 85 -4.87 15.35 -6.83
C GLU A 85 -5.23 14.50 -8.07
N VAL A 86 -5.58 13.24 -7.84
CA VAL A 86 -6.68 12.62 -8.59
C VAL A 86 -7.86 12.53 -7.65
N VAL A 87 -8.67 13.58 -7.71
CA VAL A 87 -10.04 13.61 -7.19
C VAL A 87 -10.75 12.42 -7.84
N THR A 88 -11.14 11.43 -7.04
CA THR A 88 -12.13 10.44 -7.48
C THR A 88 -13.46 11.17 -7.58
N GLU A 89 -13.84 11.52 -8.80
CA GLU A 89 -15.15 12.02 -9.20
C GLU A 89 -16.22 10.92 -9.02
N GLU A 90 -16.50 10.51 -7.78
CA GLU A 90 -17.74 9.81 -7.43
C GLU A 90 -18.08 10.17 -5.98
N GLU A 91 -19.27 10.74 -5.78
CA GLU A 91 -19.81 11.27 -4.51
C GLU A 91 -19.46 12.73 -4.11
N VAL A 92 -19.66 13.67 -5.04
CA VAL A 92 -20.16 15.02 -4.64
C VAL A 92 -21.51 15.25 -5.32
N GLU A 93 -22.50 14.45 -4.96
CA GLU A 93 -23.90 14.76 -5.24
C GLU A 93 -24.79 14.25 -4.10
N THR A 94 -24.84 15.00 -3.00
CA THR A 94 -26.06 15.32 -2.23
C THR A 94 -25.68 16.16 -1.02
N ALA A 95 -26.53 17.12 -0.67
CA ALA A 95 -26.42 18.03 0.49
C ALA A 95 -25.53 19.29 0.34
N SER A 96 -25.75 20.08 -0.72
CA SER A 96 -25.73 21.55 -0.58
C SER A 96 -26.63 22.26 -1.59
N ALA A 97 -27.93 22.11 -1.39
CA ALA A 97 -28.95 23.09 -1.77
C ALA A 97 -30.06 22.89 -0.73
N GLN A 98 -30.31 23.80 0.22
CA GLN A 98 -30.99 25.05 -0.06
C GLN A 98 -30.98 25.90 1.24
N ALA A 99 -30.04 26.85 1.35
CA ALA A 99 -30.17 27.98 2.26
C ALA A 99 -30.75 29.16 1.47
N GLY A 100 -32.08 29.18 1.35
CA GLY A 100 -32.84 30.31 0.81
C GLY A 100 -33.15 31.33 1.91
N LYS A 101 -32.50 32.48 1.79
CA LYS A 101 -32.68 33.83 2.39
C LYS A 101 -33.86 34.17 3.34
N PRO A 102 -33.66 35.19 4.21
CA PRO A 102 -34.60 35.64 5.23
C PRO A 102 -35.71 36.53 4.65
N ALA A 103 -36.91 36.47 5.25
CA ALA A 103 -37.96 37.47 5.03
C ALA A 103 -38.79 37.65 6.32
N LYS A 104 -39.28 38.87 6.45
CA LYS A 104 -39.75 39.58 7.64
C LYS A 104 -41.29 39.59 7.62
N GLU A 105 -41.93 39.27 8.73
CA GLU A 105 -43.17 39.91 9.23
C GLU A 105 -43.30 39.68 10.73
#